data_AF-A0A0D2JHI9-F1
#
_entry.id   AF-A0A0D2JHI9-F1
#
_cell.length_a   1.000
_cell.length_b   1.000
_cell.length_c   1.000
_cell.angle_alpha   90.00
_cell.angle_beta   90.00
_cell.angle_gamma   90.00
#
_symmetry.space_group_name_H-M   'P 1'
#
loop_
_entity.id
_entity.type
_entity.pdbx_description
1 polymer ?
#
loop_
_entity_poly.entity_id
_entity_poly.type
_entity_poly.pdbx_seq_one_letter_code
_entity_poly.pdbx_strand_id
1 'polypeptide(L)' 'MKKANPDFPILVRECSGVEAKLIARYDFGVEKSVSVEGLDPGNVAKKLQELLSEGAKLPRSGE' A
#
# COMPACT_ATOMS: atom_id res chain seq x y z
N MET A 1 -2.84 -2.77 12.00
CA MET A 1 -3.23 -2.86 10.56
C MET A 1 -3.91 -4.18 10.23
N LYS A 2 -3.27 -5.36 10.30
CA LYS A 2 -3.99 -6.65 10.09
C LYS A 2 -5.17 -6.89 11.05
N LYS A 3 -5.06 -6.47 12.33
CA LYS A 3 -6.19 -6.51 13.28
C LYS A 3 -7.36 -5.60 12.91
N ALA A 4 -7.10 -4.52 12.18
CA ALA A 4 -8.12 -3.54 11.83
C ALA A 4 -8.86 -3.92 10.55
N ASN A 5 -8.16 -4.57 9.60
CA ASN A 5 -8.73 -5.07 8.35
C ASN A 5 -8.20 -6.49 8.09
N PRO A 6 -8.85 -7.54 8.63
CA PRO A 6 -8.40 -8.93 8.51
C PRO A 6 -8.49 -9.48 7.07
N ASP A 7 -9.46 -9.01 6.29
CA ASP A 7 -9.64 -9.37 4.88
C ASP A 7 -8.69 -8.63 3.92
N PHE A 8 -7.94 -7.63 4.40
CA PHE A 8 -7.06 -6.87 3.52
C PHE A 8 -5.76 -7.65 3.25
N PRO A 9 -5.50 -8.09 2.00
CA PRO A 9 -4.33 -8.89 1.70
C PRO A 9 -3.07 -8.03 1.78
N ILE A 10 -2.28 -8.21 2.83
CA ILE A 10 -0.97 -7.55 3.00
C ILE A 10 0.13 -8.59 2.82
N LEU A 11 0.92 -8.42 1.75
CA LEU A 11 2.12 -9.18 1.49
C LEU A 11 3.36 -8.36 1.88
N VAL A 12 4.19 -8.90 2.77
CA VAL A 12 5.50 -8.32 3.12
C VAL A 12 6.58 -9.23 2.54
N ARG A 13 7.51 -8.65 1.78
CA ARG A 13 8.66 -9.36 1.21
C ARG A 13 9.93 -8.71 1.73
N GLU A 14 10.73 -9.50 2.43
CA GLU A 14 12.04 -9.07 2.93
C GLU A 14 13.10 -9.44 1.88
N CYS A 15 13.83 -8.44 1.39
CA CYS A 15 14.89 -8.60 0.41
C CYS A 15 16.06 -7.69 0.78
N SER A 16 17.30 -8.14 0.56
CA SER A 16 18.50 -7.33 0.77
C SER A 16 18.98 -6.71 -0.54
N GLY A 17 19.46 -5.46 -0.49
CA GLY A 17 20.00 -4.75 -1.67
C GLY A 17 18.94 -4.20 -2.63
N VAL A 18 17.68 -4.10 -2.20
CA VAL A 18 16.60 -3.50 -2.98
C VAL A 18 15.96 -2.33 -2.24
N GLU A 19 15.52 -1.33 -3.00
CA GLU A 19 14.86 -0.15 -2.46
C GLU A 19 13.56 -0.53 -1.74
N ALA A 20 13.40 -0.03 -0.51
CA ALA A 20 12.17 -0.21 0.25
C ALA A 20 11.02 0.52 -0.46
N LYS A 21 10.01 -0.22 -0.90
CA LYS A 21 8.85 0.31 -1.63
C LYS A 21 7.54 -0.29 -1.16
N LEU A 22 6.50 0.53 -1.16
CA LEU A 22 5.11 0.11 -1.00
C LEU A 22 4.46 0.03 -2.37
N ILE A 23 3.77 -1.09 -2.62
CA ILE A 23 2.99 -1.28 -3.85
C ILE A 23 1.55 -1.55 -3.42
N ALA A 24 0.64 -0.68 -3.83
CA ALA A 24 -0.80 -0.86 -3.67
C ALA A 24 -1.39 -1.27 -5.01
N ARG A 25 -2.10 -2.40 -5.02
CA ARG A 25 -2.89 -2.86 -6.16
C ARG A 25 -4.36 -2.61 -5.87
N TYR A 26 -5.01 -1.93 -6.78
CA TYR A 26 -6.44 -1.64 -6.76
C TYR A 26 -7.17 -2.53 -7.76
N ASP A 27 -8.48 -2.34 -7.84
CA ASP A 27 -9.31 -3.00 -8.83
C ASP A 27 -8.91 -2.59 -10.27
N PHE A 28 -9.41 -3.32 -11.26
CA PHE A 28 -9.08 -3.15 -12.68
C PHE A 28 -7.58 -3.24 -13.02
N GLY A 29 -6.78 -3.85 -12.14
CA GLY A 29 -5.34 -4.02 -12.34
C GLY A 29 -4.54 -2.72 -12.19
N VAL A 30 -5.11 -1.68 -11.58
CA VAL A 30 -4.39 -0.42 -11.34
C VAL A 30 -3.40 -0.61 -10.19
N GLU A 31 -2.12 -0.34 -10.44
CA GLU A 31 -1.05 -0.46 -9.44
C GLU A 31 -0.38 0.88 -9.19
N LYS A 32 -0.08 1.20 -7.93
CA LYS A 32 0.68 2.38 -7.54
C LYS A 32 1.85 1.98 -6.65
N SER A 33 3.05 2.35 -7.08
CA SER A 33 4.29 2.14 -6.34
C SER A 33 4.79 3.44 -5.72
N VAL A 34 5.20 3.39 -4.45
CA VAL A 34 5.77 4.52 -3.73
C VAL A 34 7.03 4.05 -3.00
N SER A 35 8.15 4.72 -3.25
CA SER A 35 9.40 4.48 -2.53
C SER A 35 9.26 4.99 -1.09
N VAL A 36 9.68 4.17 -0.14
CA VAL A 36 9.69 4.47 1.29
C VAL A 36 11.07 4.33 1.92
N GLU A 37 12.10 4.24 1.08
CA GLU A 37 13.49 4.20 1.52
C GLU A 37 13.86 5.47 2.30
N GLY A 38 14.50 5.29 3.45
CA GLY A 38 14.93 6.39 4.33
C GLY A 38 13.79 7.10 5.07
N LEU A 39 12.54 6.66 4.98
CA LEU A 39 11.42 7.25 5.71
C LEU A 39 11.28 6.67 7.12
N ASP A 40 10.98 7.54 8.09
CA ASP A 40 10.59 7.14 9.43
C ASP A 40 9.31 6.30 9.43
N PRO A 41 9.11 5.40 10.41
CA PRO A 41 7.91 4.57 10.50
C PRO A 41 6.61 5.38 10.50
N GLY A 42 6.61 6.59 11.07
CA GLY A 42 5.46 7.51 11.02
C GLY A 42 5.14 8.03 9.63
N ASN A 43 6.16 8.30 8.81
CA ASN A 43 5.99 8.78 7.43
C ASN A 43 5.57 7.65 6.49
N VAL A 44 6.05 6.42 6.73
CA VAL A 44 5.58 5.22 6.04
C VAL A 44 4.07 5.00 6.27
N ALA A 45 3.61 5.15 7.52
CA ALA A 45 2.19 5.04 7.85
C ALA A 45 1.34 6.10 7.13
N LYS A 46 1.82 7.36 7.05
CA LYS A 46 1.15 8.42 6.29
C LYS A 46 1.05 8.08 4.80
N LYS A 47 2.13 7.59 4.19
CA LYS A 47 2.12 7.17 2.77
C LYS A 47 1.17 6.03 2.51
N LEU A 48 1.04 5.10 3.45
CA LEU A 48 0.04 4.05 3.36
C LEU A 48 -1.40 4.59 3.46
N GLN A 49 -1.68 5.56 4.33
CA GLN A 49 -2.99 6.22 4.39
C GLN A 49 -3.33 7.00 3.11
N GLU A 50 -2.34 7.63 2.48
CA GLU A 50 -2.48 8.30 1.18
C GLU A 50 -2.90 7.31 0.10
N LEU A 51 -2.23 6.15 0.01
CA LEU A 51 -2.59 5.07 -0.93
C LEU A 51 -4.01 4.53 -0.68
N LEU A 52 -4.42 4.37 0.58
CA LEU A 52 -5.78 3.94 0.91
C LEU A 52 -6.83 4.98 0.47
N SER A 53 -6.53 6.27 0.64
CA SER A 53 -7.42 7.37 0.26
C SER A 53 -7.54 7.50 -1.26
N GLU A 54 -6.45 7.23 -2.00
CA GLU A 54 -6.45 7.16 -3.45
C GLU A 54 -7.29 5.98 -3.95
N GLY A 55 -7.12 4.81 -3.33
CA GLY A 55 -7.91 3.61 -3.61
C GLY A 55 -9.41 3.78 -3.36
N ALA A 56 -9.79 4.65 -2.41
CA ALA A 56 -11.19 4.95 -2.14
C ALA A 56 -11.87 5.76 -3.24
N LYS A 57 -11.11 6.49 -4.06
CA LYS A 57 -11.63 7.30 -5.18
C LYS A 57 -11.72 6.51 -6.49
N LEU A 58 -11.07 5.35 -6.56
CA LEU A 58 -11.04 4.51 -7.76
C LEU A 58 -12.32 3.66 -7.84
N PRO A 59 -12.82 3.41 -9.06
CA PRO A 59 -13.97 2.51 -9.25
C PRO A 59 -13.61 1.10 -8.77
N ARG A 60 -14.55 0.44 -8.09
CA ARG A 60 -14.41 -0.94 -7.61
C ARG A 60 -15.26 -1.86 -8.48
N SER A 61 -14.77 -3.05 -8.81
CA SER A 61 -15.55 -4.01 -9.58
C SER A 61 -16.59 -4.62 -8.64
N GLY A 62 -17.84 -4.16 -8.77
CA GLY A 62 -18.95 -4.59 -7.91
C GLY A 62 -19.96 -3.49 -7.51
N GLU A 63 -19.75 -2.25 -7.95
CA GLU A 63 -20.70 -1.13 -7.84
C GLU A 63 -21.19 -0.69 -9.23
#